data_AF-A0A843YTE8-F1
#
_entry.id   AF-A0A843YTE8-F1
#
_cell.length_a   1.000
_cell.length_b   1.000
_cell.length_c   1.000
_cell.angle_alpha   90.00
_cell.angle_beta   90.00
_cell.angle_gamma   90.00
#
_symmetry.space_group_name_H-M   'P 1'
#
loop_
_entity.id
_entity.type
_entity.pdbx_description
1 polymer ?
#
loop_
_entity_poly.entity_id
_entity_poly.type
_entity_poly.pdbx_seq_one_letter_code
_entity_poly.pdbx_strand_id
1 'polypeptide(L)'
;MTLGFDLLMRVYYNVIDPIFVRLRKQERLNDWASDGHPQTLDLNLSENLAKGAGAAMALQRFRRVALRYDMRFGAENAQRAKRRATPMMLDLSTCIDNEAFERILRRHSNRTLPKIRKALRLNYSVRQFALPMHVYDLHEVKISMPIRSGGPVAARWLLKPDDLATPAQTSVAADVPECPTHWTVWWGVFLPEPGHMNGALQTNERLVAYIKLTRCGDVVHYLDIMGHKDHLENGVMMLVHAHIVAWLQQAAEPSAVGVKAIWYGALEHGVPGLITWKKRAGFVPVRVRLHLSADAGISEQKRLVEEVLETT
;
A
#
# COMPACT_ATOMS: atom_id res chain seq x y z
N MET A 1 4.97 6.14 21.95
CA MET A 1 3.80 5.27 22.16
C MET A 1 3.91 4.60 23.52
N THR A 2 2.85 4.61 24.32
CA THR A 2 2.85 4.13 25.71
C THR A 2 2.74 2.61 25.78
N LEU A 3 3.42 2.00 26.76
CA LEU A 3 3.48 0.54 26.99
C LEU A 3 2.09 -0.14 26.97
N GLY A 4 1.05 0.57 27.45
CA GLY A 4 -0.32 0.08 27.49
C GLY A 4 -0.99 -0.05 26.11
N PHE A 5 -0.74 0.87 25.19
CA PHE A 5 -1.30 0.79 23.83
C PHE A 5 -0.69 -0.37 23.04
N ASP A 6 0.62 -0.57 23.18
CA ASP A 6 1.31 -1.68 22.52
C ASP A 6 0.81 -3.04 23.02
N LEU A 7 0.55 -3.17 24.32
CA LEU A 7 -0.06 -4.38 24.89
C LEU A 7 -1.47 -4.60 24.35
N LEU A 8 -2.31 -3.56 24.33
CA LEU A 8 -3.67 -3.64 23.78
C LEU A 8 -3.67 -4.08 22.32
N MET A 9 -2.81 -3.48 21.48
CA MET A 9 -2.69 -3.85 20.08
C MET A 9 -2.16 -5.28 19.90
N ARG A 10 -1.23 -5.73 20.75
CA ARG A 10 -0.78 -7.13 20.74
C ARG A 10 -1.93 -8.09 21.06
N VAL A 11 -2.73 -7.80 22.09
CA VAL A 11 -3.92 -8.61 22.44
C VAL A 11 -4.91 -8.63 21.29
N TYR A 12 -5.23 -7.46 20.72
CA TYR A 12 -6.13 -7.36 19.57
C TYR A 12 -5.67 -8.25 18.42
N TYR A 13 -4.42 -8.12 17.97
CA TYR A 13 -3.92 -8.87 16.82
C TYR A 13 -3.69 -10.36 17.08
N ASN A 14 -3.44 -10.77 18.33
CA ASN A 14 -3.20 -12.18 18.65
C ASN A 14 -4.46 -12.96 19.01
N VAL A 15 -5.53 -12.27 19.45
CA VAL A 15 -6.74 -12.91 19.98
C VAL A 15 -7.98 -12.50 19.18
N ILE A 16 -8.24 -11.21 19.06
CA ILE A 16 -9.49 -10.70 18.48
C ILE A 16 -9.49 -10.83 16.96
N ASP A 17 -8.40 -10.44 16.31
CA ASP A 17 -8.25 -10.46 14.85
C ASP A 17 -8.41 -11.88 14.25
N PRO A 18 -7.77 -12.95 14.78
CA PRO A 18 -7.98 -14.31 14.30
C PRO A 18 -9.44 -14.80 14.41
N ILE A 19 -10.17 -14.36 15.45
CA ILE A 19 -11.58 -14.71 15.62
C ILE A 19 -12.41 -14.05 14.51
N PHE A 20 -12.22 -12.74 14.28
CA PHE A 20 -12.93 -12.04 13.20
C PHE A 20 -12.63 -12.62 11.82
N VAL A 21 -11.36 -12.94 11.56
CA VAL A 21 -10.94 -13.61 10.33
C VAL A 21 -11.71 -14.91 10.17
N ARG A 22 -11.69 -15.79 11.19
CA ARG A 22 -12.37 -17.08 11.12
C ARG A 22 -13.87 -16.96 10.87
N LEU A 23 -14.53 -16.00 11.52
CA LEU A 23 -15.97 -15.79 11.39
C LEU A 23 -16.38 -15.28 10.01
N ARG A 24 -15.56 -14.45 9.37
CA ARG A 24 -15.93 -13.77 8.10
C ARG A 24 -15.35 -14.43 6.86
N LYS A 25 -14.30 -15.23 6.99
CA LYS A 25 -13.49 -15.70 5.86
C LYS A 25 -14.31 -16.44 4.80
N GLN A 26 -15.12 -17.42 5.19
CA GLN A 26 -15.84 -18.25 4.23
C GLN A 26 -16.87 -17.44 3.44
N GLU A 27 -17.67 -16.63 4.14
CA GLU A 27 -18.65 -15.72 3.53
C GLU A 27 -17.97 -14.79 2.51
N ARG A 28 -16.86 -14.16 2.92
CA ARG A 28 -16.13 -13.21 2.06
C ARG A 28 -15.45 -13.87 0.86
N LEU A 29 -15.00 -15.12 0.99
CA LEU A 29 -14.43 -15.87 -0.12
C LEU A 29 -15.50 -16.24 -1.15
N ASN A 30 -16.68 -16.65 -0.69
CA ASN A 30 -17.82 -16.94 -1.55
C ASN A 30 -18.28 -15.70 -2.33
N ASP A 31 -18.19 -14.51 -1.74
CA ASP A 31 -18.48 -13.23 -2.41
C ASP A 31 -17.50 -12.87 -3.56
N TRP A 32 -16.37 -13.58 -3.71
CA TRP A 32 -15.31 -13.23 -4.66
C TRP A 32 -15.07 -14.24 -5.76
N ALA A 33 -15.03 -15.52 -5.40
CA ALA A 33 -14.76 -16.60 -6.33
C ALA A 33 -16.02 -17.46 -6.45
N SER A 34 -16.53 -17.65 -7.67
CA SER A 34 -17.59 -18.62 -7.97
C SER A 34 -17.24 -20.03 -7.49
N ASP A 35 -15.94 -20.32 -7.38
CA ASP A 35 -15.39 -21.65 -7.10
C ASP A 35 -14.69 -21.71 -5.72
N GLY A 36 -14.74 -20.63 -4.92
CA GLY A 36 -14.30 -20.59 -3.53
C GLY A 36 -12.79 -20.77 -3.26
N HIS A 37 -11.92 -20.79 -4.27
CA HIS A 37 -10.49 -21.07 -4.11
C HIS A 37 -9.58 -19.95 -4.64
N PRO A 38 -8.88 -19.22 -3.76
CA PRO A 38 -7.91 -18.21 -4.16
C PRO A 38 -6.73 -18.82 -4.93
N GLN A 39 -6.33 -18.15 -6.02
CA GLN A 39 -5.11 -18.46 -6.77
C GLN A 39 -3.86 -18.32 -5.89
N THR A 40 -2.81 -19.08 -6.20
CA THR A 40 -1.54 -18.99 -5.48
C THR A 40 -0.55 -18.13 -6.25
N LEU A 41 0.04 -17.13 -5.60
CA LEU A 41 1.14 -16.32 -6.12
C LEU A 41 2.46 -16.76 -5.48
N ASP A 42 3.47 -16.92 -6.32
CA ASP A 42 4.85 -17.18 -5.91
C ASP A 42 5.65 -15.88 -5.99
N LEU A 43 6.10 -15.39 -4.84
CA LEU A 43 6.76 -14.09 -4.71
C LEU A 43 8.11 -14.24 -4.02
N ASN A 44 9.13 -13.57 -4.54
CA ASN A 44 10.45 -13.51 -3.92
C ASN A 44 10.61 -12.25 -3.08
N LEU A 45 11.19 -12.38 -1.89
CA LEU A 45 11.55 -11.24 -1.04
C LEU A 45 12.96 -10.73 -1.32
N SER A 46 13.77 -11.46 -2.11
CA SER A 46 15.12 -11.09 -2.54
C SER A 46 16.01 -10.62 -1.39
N GLU A 47 15.95 -11.28 -0.24
CA GLU A 47 16.50 -10.75 1.02
C GLU A 47 18.00 -10.53 0.99
N ASN A 48 18.69 -11.34 0.19
CA ASN A 48 20.12 -11.21 -0.06
C ASN A 48 20.50 -9.92 -0.81
N LEU A 49 19.53 -9.22 -1.41
CA LEU A 49 19.71 -7.91 -2.04
C LEU A 49 19.43 -6.73 -1.10
N ALA A 50 18.92 -6.97 0.11
CA ALA A 50 18.62 -5.92 1.07
C ALA A 50 19.92 -5.22 1.52
N LYS A 51 20.01 -3.91 1.29
CA LYS A 51 21.17 -3.08 1.65
C LYS A 51 20.75 -1.90 2.51
N GLY A 52 21.48 -1.65 3.59
CA GLY A 52 21.24 -0.53 4.50
C GLY A 52 20.18 -0.79 5.58
N ALA A 53 20.13 0.09 6.57
CA ALA A 53 19.23 -0.03 7.73
C ALA A 53 17.75 0.07 7.32
N GLY A 54 17.43 0.94 6.35
CA GLY A 54 16.07 1.11 5.83
C GLY A 54 15.52 -0.18 5.21
N ALA A 55 16.32 -0.88 4.40
CA ALA A 55 15.97 -2.15 3.81
C ALA A 55 15.72 -3.25 4.87
N ALA A 56 16.62 -3.35 5.86
CA ALA A 56 16.48 -4.31 6.95
C ALA A 56 15.19 -4.08 7.77
N MET A 57 14.86 -2.81 8.06
CA MET A 57 13.63 -2.45 8.74
C MET A 57 12.38 -2.76 7.90
N ALA A 58 12.41 -2.47 6.60
CA ALA A 58 11.33 -2.81 5.68
C ALA A 58 11.05 -4.31 5.67
N LEU A 59 12.10 -5.13 5.53
CA LEU A 59 12.00 -6.58 5.51
C LEU A 59 11.49 -7.15 6.85
N GLN A 60 12.05 -6.68 7.97
CA GLN A 60 11.61 -7.12 9.30
C GLN A 60 10.12 -6.82 9.53
N ARG A 61 9.67 -5.62 9.14
CA ARG A 61 8.26 -5.23 9.24
C ARG A 61 7.40 -6.10 8.33
N PHE A 62 7.81 -6.28 7.07
CA PHE A 62 7.08 -7.09 6.11
C PHE A 62 6.86 -8.51 6.62
N ARG A 63 7.92 -9.21 7.03
CA ARG A 63 7.84 -10.59 7.56
C ARG A 63 6.87 -10.69 8.74
N ARG A 64 6.97 -9.75 9.69
CA ARG A 64 6.09 -9.71 10.87
C ARG A 64 4.63 -9.59 10.49
N VAL A 65 4.30 -8.76 9.50
CA VAL A 65 2.92 -8.58 9.05
C VAL A 65 2.46 -9.78 8.23
N ALA A 66 3.29 -10.30 7.32
CA ALA A 66 2.99 -11.44 6.44
C ALA A 66 2.58 -12.71 7.23
N LEU A 67 3.17 -12.94 8.41
CA LEU A 67 2.81 -14.06 9.30
C LEU A 67 1.35 -14.06 9.79
N ARG A 68 0.62 -12.96 9.61
CA ARG A 68 -0.82 -12.85 9.95
C ARG A 68 -1.74 -13.25 8.80
N TYR A 69 -1.17 -13.55 7.63
CA TYR A 69 -1.88 -13.79 6.39
C TYR A 69 -1.61 -15.20 5.87
N ASP A 70 -2.42 -15.67 4.92
CA ASP A 70 -2.20 -16.90 4.15
C ASP A 70 -1.02 -16.72 3.15
N MET A 71 0.13 -16.37 3.73
CA MET A 71 1.44 -16.21 3.12
C MET A 71 2.39 -17.18 3.81
N ARG A 72 3.00 -18.07 3.03
CA ARG A 72 3.82 -19.17 3.53
C ARG A 72 5.28 -18.92 3.23
N PHE A 73 6.13 -19.13 4.22
CA PHE A 73 7.57 -19.12 4.03
C PHE A 73 8.07 -20.56 3.87
N GLY A 74 8.80 -20.83 2.78
CA GLY A 74 9.40 -22.15 2.52
C GLY A 74 8.37 -23.29 2.59
N ALA A 75 8.71 -24.35 3.34
CA ALA A 75 7.88 -25.56 3.48
C ALA A 75 6.78 -25.47 4.56
N GLU A 76 6.33 -24.26 4.94
CA GLU A 76 5.28 -24.11 5.95
C GLU A 76 4.00 -24.88 5.59
N ASN A 77 3.43 -25.57 6.60
CA ASN A 77 2.19 -26.34 6.45
C ASN A 77 1.03 -25.47 5.93
N ALA A 78 0.49 -25.85 4.76
CA ALA A 78 -0.59 -25.15 4.09
C ALA A 78 -1.85 -24.99 4.95
N GLN A 79 -2.18 -25.97 5.80
CA GLN A 79 -3.39 -25.95 6.61
C GLN A 79 -3.31 -24.92 7.75
N ARG A 80 -2.10 -24.65 8.26
CA ARG A 80 -1.88 -23.61 9.26
C ARG A 80 -2.06 -22.22 8.65
N ALA A 81 -1.48 -22.00 7.46
CA ALA A 81 -1.57 -20.72 6.76
C ALA A 81 -3.01 -20.41 6.29
N LYS A 82 -3.77 -21.41 5.85
CA LYS A 82 -5.19 -21.27 5.49
C LYS A 82 -6.09 -20.71 6.60
N ARG A 83 -5.70 -20.83 7.88
CA ARG A 83 -6.47 -20.28 9.02
C ARG A 83 -6.20 -18.79 9.26
N ARG A 84 -5.16 -18.22 8.63
CA ARG A 84 -4.80 -16.80 8.70
C ARG A 84 -5.66 -15.95 7.76
N ALA A 85 -5.53 -14.63 7.85
CA ALA A 85 -6.28 -13.71 6.99
C ALA A 85 -5.94 -13.93 5.51
N THR A 86 -6.92 -13.85 4.61
CA THR A 86 -6.65 -13.98 3.16
C THR A 86 -6.11 -12.66 2.62
N PRO A 87 -4.88 -12.63 2.06
CA PRO A 87 -4.34 -11.41 1.48
C PRO A 87 -5.09 -11.01 0.20
N MET A 88 -5.30 -9.70 0.06
CA MET A 88 -5.86 -9.05 -1.11
C MET A 88 -4.73 -8.44 -1.93
N MET A 89 -4.50 -8.98 -3.13
CA MET A 89 -3.40 -8.60 -4.00
C MET A 89 -3.88 -8.22 -5.41
N LEU A 90 -3.20 -7.26 -6.02
CA LEU A 90 -3.27 -6.97 -7.44
C LEU A 90 -2.02 -7.59 -8.08
N ASP A 91 -2.23 -8.53 -8.99
CA ASP A 91 -1.16 -9.18 -9.74
C ASP A 91 -0.80 -8.33 -10.95
N LEU A 92 0.39 -7.74 -10.92
CA LEU A 92 0.88 -6.86 -11.98
C LEU A 92 1.21 -7.62 -13.27
N SER A 93 1.42 -8.94 -13.23
CA SER A 93 1.58 -9.73 -14.46
C SER A 93 0.32 -9.76 -15.31
N THR A 94 -0.85 -9.59 -14.68
CA THR A 94 -2.15 -9.44 -15.37
C THR A 94 -2.42 -8.02 -15.86
N CYS A 95 -1.58 -7.08 -15.44
CA CYS A 95 -1.62 -5.66 -15.78
C CYS A 95 -0.33 -5.32 -16.55
N ILE A 96 -0.19 -5.79 -17.78
CA ILE A 96 1.05 -5.57 -18.55
C ILE A 96 1.22 -4.09 -18.91
N ASP A 97 0.12 -3.38 -19.10
CA ASP A 97 0.08 -1.96 -19.44
C ASP A 97 -1.11 -1.25 -18.78
N ASN A 98 -1.22 0.06 -19.03
CA ASN A 98 -2.31 0.88 -18.55
C ASN A 98 -3.69 0.40 -19.06
N GLU A 99 -3.76 -0.13 -20.29
CA GLU A 99 -5.03 -0.59 -20.87
C GLU A 99 -5.53 -1.88 -20.22
N ALA A 100 -4.65 -2.84 -19.96
CA ALA A 100 -4.92 -4.04 -19.18
C ALA A 100 -5.43 -3.69 -17.78
N PHE A 101 -4.80 -2.71 -17.12
CA PHE A 101 -5.28 -2.24 -15.83
C PHE A 101 -6.65 -1.56 -15.93
N GLU A 102 -6.88 -0.68 -16.92
CA GLU A 102 -8.20 -0.09 -17.16
C GLU A 102 -9.29 -1.16 -17.38
N ARG A 103 -8.98 -2.25 -18.11
CA ARG A 103 -9.91 -3.38 -18.33
C ARG A 103 -10.30 -4.05 -17.02
N ILE A 104 -9.34 -4.25 -16.10
CA ILE A 104 -9.61 -4.80 -14.76
C ILE A 104 -10.54 -3.85 -13.98
N LEU A 105 -10.26 -2.55 -13.98
CA LEU A 105 -11.11 -1.57 -13.29
C LEU A 105 -12.54 -1.57 -13.85
N ARG A 106 -12.70 -1.63 -15.18
CA ARG A 106 -14.00 -1.66 -15.86
C ARG A 106 -14.79 -2.92 -15.54
N ARG A 107 -14.13 -4.09 -15.48
CA ARG A 107 -14.75 -5.37 -15.10
C ARG A 107 -15.48 -5.28 -13.75
N HIS A 108 -14.91 -4.52 -12.81
CA HIS A 108 -15.51 -4.36 -11.48
C HIS A 108 -16.44 -3.14 -11.37
N SER A 109 -16.25 -2.09 -12.18
CA SER A 109 -17.08 -0.89 -12.15
C SER A 109 -16.80 0.07 -13.30
N ASN A 110 -17.86 0.41 -14.06
CA ASN A 110 -17.83 1.49 -15.06
C ASN A 110 -17.66 2.90 -14.46
N ARG A 111 -17.77 3.06 -13.13
CA ARG A 111 -17.66 4.35 -12.43
C ARG A 111 -16.24 4.68 -11.98
N THR A 112 -15.31 3.73 -12.04
CA THR A 112 -13.97 3.90 -11.46
C THR A 112 -13.10 4.85 -12.28
N LEU A 113 -12.99 4.61 -13.59
CA LEU A 113 -12.21 5.46 -14.49
C LEU A 113 -12.76 6.91 -14.59
N PRO A 114 -14.10 7.14 -14.69
CA PRO A 114 -14.64 8.49 -14.60
C PRO A 114 -14.24 9.25 -13.34
N LYS A 115 -14.11 8.58 -12.18
CA LYS A 115 -13.64 9.22 -10.94
C LYS A 115 -12.17 9.64 -11.02
N ILE A 116 -11.31 8.80 -11.59
CA ILE A 116 -9.89 9.14 -11.80
C ILE A 116 -9.79 10.36 -12.72
N ARG A 117 -10.51 10.35 -13.84
CA ARG A 117 -10.56 11.47 -14.79
C ARG A 117 -11.18 12.73 -14.19
N LYS A 118 -12.19 12.60 -13.31
CA LYS A 118 -12.73 13.72 -12.53
C LYS A 118 -11.64 14.34 -11.67
N ALA A 119 -10.88 13.55 -10.92
CA ALA A 119 -9.80 14.06 -10.09
C ALA A 119 -8.77 14.84 -10.92
N LEU A 120 -8.33 14.28 -12.05
CA LEU A 120 -7.39 14.96 -12.95
C LEU A 120 -7.95 16.30 -13.47
N ARG A 121 -9.23 16.36 -13.87
CA ARG A 121 -9.88 17.62 -14.30
C ARG A 121 -10.04 18.65 -13.19
N LEU A 122 -10.02 18.22 -11.93
CA LEU A 122 -9.99 19.08 -10.75
C LEU A 122 -8.56 19.48 -10.34
N ASN A 123 -7.58 19.26 -11.23
CA ASN A 123 -6.17 19.60 -11.05
C ASN A 123 -5.47 18.89 -9.88
N TYR A 124 -6.00 17.76 -9.40
CA TYR A 124 -5.23 16.94 -8.47
C TYR A 124 -4.01 16.35 -9.18
N SER A 125 -2.84 16.48 -8.57
CA SER A 125 -1.61 15.84 -9.03
C SER A 125 -1.18 14.72 -8.08
N VAL A 126 -0.36 13.79 -8.55
CA VAL A 126 0.15 12.67 -7.75
C VAL A 126 1.66 12.60 -7.91
N ARG A 127 2.37 12.44 -6.79
CA ARG A 127 3.83 12.22 -6.80
C ARG A 127 4.33 11.68 -5.46
N GLN A 128 5.57 11.22 -5.44
CA GLN A 128 6.29 10.93 -4.20
C GLN A 128 6.57 12.22 -3.42
N PHE A 129 6.66 12.12 -2.09
CA PHE A 129 6.98 13.27 -1.24
C PHE A 129 7.79 12.88 0.00
N ALA A 130 8.54 13.85 0.55
CA ALA A 130 9.18 13.72 1.83
C ALA A 130 8.18 13.99 2.96
N LEU A 131 7.97 13.05 3.87
CA LEU A 131 7.04 13.19 5.01
C LEU A 131 7.21 14.53 5.78
N PRO A 132 8.43 14.99 6.11
CA PRO A 132 8.64 16.28 6.78
C PRO A 132 8.01 17.50 6.08
N MET A 133 7.81 17.45 4.75
CA MET A 133 7.22 18.54 3.96
C MET A 133 5.72 18.73 4.17
N HIS A 134 5.01 17.68 4.64
CA HIS A 134 3.54 17.63 4.68
C HIS A 134 2.98 17.06 5.98
N VAL A 135 3.69 17.28 7.11
CA VAL A 135 3.31 16.73 8.43
C VAL A 135 1.90 17.18 8.87
N TYR A 136 1.59 18.47 8.77
CA TYR A 136 0.29 19.02 9.20
C TYR A 136 -0.84 18.60 8.26
N ASP A 137 -0.62 18.63 6.95
CA ASP A 137 -1.60 18.12 5.99
C ASP A 137 -1.91 16.63 6.21
N LEU A 138 -0.87 15.82 6.45
CA LEU A 138 -1.05 14.39 6.71
C LEU A 138 -1.78 14.15 8.03
N HIS A 139 -1.50 14.96 9.06
CA HIS A 139 -2.26 14.98 10.30
C HIS A 139 -3.74 15.28 10.04
N GLU A 140 -4.04 16.35 9.31
CA GLU A 140 -5.40 16.73 8.90
C GLU A 140 -6.10 15.60 8.14
N VAL A 141 -5.43 14.98 7.17
CA VAL A 141 -5.94 13.79 6.46
C VAL A 141 -6.31 12.70 7.47
N LYS A 142 -5.42 12.35 8.40
CA LYS A 142 -5.65 11.29 9.41
C LYS A 142 -6.84 11.60 10.31
N ILE A 143 -6.99 12.84 10.76
CA ILE A 143 -8.03 13.23 11.72
C ILE A 143 -9.36 13.63 11.07
N SER A 144 -9.41 13.90 9.76
CA SER A 144 -10.59 14.42 9.04
C SER A 144 -11.89 13.60 9.17
N MET A 145 -11.82 12.33 9.58
CA MET A 145 -12.98 11.48 9.82
C MET A 145 -12.93 10.83 11.21
N PRO A 146 -14.01 10.90 12.01
CA PRO A 146 -14.06 10.23 13.32
C PRO A 146 -14.20 8.71 13.21
N ILE A 147 -14.82 8.22 12.14
CA ILE A 147 -15.05 6.79 11.87
C ILE A 147 -14.65 6.52 10.42
N ARG A 148 -13.84 5.49 10.22
CA ARG A 148 -13.44 4.99 8.89
C ARG A 148 -13.85 3.53 8.74
N SER A 149 -13.51 2.90 7.62
CA SER A 149 -13.85 1.50 7.33
C SER A 149 -13.30 0.49 8.35
N GLY A 150 -12.25 0.86 9.08
CA GLY A 150 -11.69 0.09 10.20
C GLY A 150 -12.31 0.38 11.57
N GLY A 151 -13.31 1.27 11.65
CA GLY A 151 -13.94 1.70 12.89
C GLY A 151 -13.52 3.11 13.34
N PRO A 152 -13.70 3.44 14.62
CA PRO A 152 -13.30 4.73 15.20
C PRO A 152 -11.81 5.02 14.99
N VAL A 153 -11.47 6.27 14.64
CA VAL A 153 -10.10 6.69 14.36
C VAL A 153 -9.50 7.30 15.62
N ALA A 154 -8.85 6.48 16.46
CA ALA A 154 -8.22 6.93 17.71
C ALA A 154 -7.27 8.13 17.50
N ALA A 155 -6.61 8.18 16.35
CA ALA A 155 -5.73 9.28 15.94
C ALA A 155 -6.43 10.65 15.99
N ARG A 156 -7.74 10.73 15.75
CA ARG A 156 -8.48 12.00 15.82
C ARG A 156 -8.40 12.68 17.19
N TRP A 157 -8.28 11.91 18.27
CA TRP A 157 -8.24 12.44 19.64
C TRP A 157 -6.83 12.49 20.23
N LEU A 158 -5.92 11.67 19.72
CA LEU A 158 -4.62 11.42 20.37
C LEU A 158 -3.40 11.79 19.52
N LEU A 159 -3.53 11.81 18.19
CA LEU A 159 -2.41 12.08 17.31
C LEU A 159 -2.15 13.57 17.25
N LYS A 160 -0.90 13.96 17.42
CA LYS A 160 -0.40 15.31 17.17
C LYS A 160 0.50 15.32 15.93
N PRO A 161 0.70 16.47 15.27
CA PRO A 161 1.65 16.60 14.16
C PRO A 161 3.04 16.04 14.51
N ASP A 162 3.57 16.36 15.70
CA ASP A 162 4.91 15.93 16.14
C ASP A 162 5.04 14.40 16.33
N ASP A 163 3.93 13.67 16.46
CA ASP A 163 3.96 12.20 16.52
C ASP A 163 4.24 11.55 15.15
N LEU A 164 4.09 12.31 14.05
CA LEU A 164 4.25 11.81 12.68
C LEU A 164 5.70 11.92 12.19
N ALA A 165 6.27 13.12 12.29
CA ALA A 165 7.65 13.44 11.95
C ALA A 165 7.97 14.88 12.40
N THR A 166 9.25 15.20 12.48
CA THR A 166 9.71 16.59 12.61
C THR A 166 9.38 17.35 11.31
N PRO A 167 8.59 18.44 11.36
CA PRO A 167 8.30 19.25 10.17
C PRO A 167 9.56 19.92 9.62
N ALA A 168 9.69 19.96 8.29
CA ALA A 168 10.78 20.66 7.63
C ALA A 168 10.60 22.18 7.74
N GLN A 169 11.72 22.91 7.86
CA GLN A 169 11.73 24.38 7.84
C GLN A 169 12.00 24.94 6.44
N THR A 170 12.58 24.12 5.57
CA THR A 170 12.89 24.44 4.18
C THR A 170 12.42 23.32 3.27
N SER A 171 12.37 23.57 1.96
CA SER A 171 12.01 22.54 0.99
C SER A 171 13.01 21.40 0.96
N VAL A 172 12.52 20.16 1.05
CA VAL A 172 13.31 18.92 1.01
C VAL A 172 12.72 18.00 -0.06
N ALA A 173 13.58 17.42 -0.89
CA ALA A 173 13.19 16.44 -1.90
C ALA A 173 12.78 15.10 -1.25
N ALA A 174 11.96 14.31 -1.95
CA ALA A 174 11.68 12.94 -1.53
C ALA A 174 12.96 12.10 -1.61
N ASP A 175 13.18 11.25 -0.59
CA ASP A 175 14.36 10.37 -0.55
C ASP A 175 14.30 9.32 -1.65
N VAL A 176 15.39 9.18 -2.41
CA VAL A 176 15.59 8.05 -3.31
C VAL A 176 16.05 6.85 -2.48
N PRO A 177 15.38 5.68 -2.56
CA PRO A 177 15.77 4.55 -1.75
C PRO A 177 17.16 4.01 -2.09
N GLU A 178 18.00 3.79 -1.07
CA GLU A 178 19.34 3.17 -1.21
C GLU A 178 19.29 1.76 -1.80
N CYS A 179 18.22 1.02 -1.49
CA CYS A 179 18.00 -0.34 -1.97
C CYS A 179 16.81 -0.34 -2.95
N PRO A 180 16.99 -0.76 -4.21
CA PRO A 180 15.92 -0.73 -5.22
C PRO A 180 14.78 -1.71 -4.92
N THR A 181 15.08 -2.77 -4.15
CA THR A 181 14.14 -3.87 -3.88
C THR A 181 13.56 -3.87 -2.46
N HIS A 182 14.10 -3.05 -1.54
CA HIS A 182 13.64 -2.96 -0.15
C HIS A 182 13.59 -1.52 0.33
N TRP A 183 12.39 -0.95 0.36
CA TRP A 183 12.24 0.47 0.69
C TRP A 183 10.91 0.78 1.33
N THR A 184 10.80 1.99 1.86
CA THR A 184 9.53 2.60 2.27
C THR A 184 9.46 4.00 1.70
N VAL A 185 8.43 4.30 0.91
CA VAL A 185 8.23 5.63 0.31
C VAL A 185 6.80 6.10 0.54
N TRP A 186 6.59 7.40 0.36
CA TRP A 186 5.30 8.05 0.50
C TRP A 186 4.87 8.64 -0.82
N TRP A 187 3.62 8.37 -1.19
CA TRP A 187 2.94 8.95 -2.34
C TRP A 187 1.80 9.83 -1.87
N GLY A 188 1.65 11.00 -2.48
CA GLY A 188 0.66 12.00 -2.12
C GLY A 188 -0.22 12.39 -3.30
N VAL A 189 -1.45 12.80 -2.99
CA VAL A 189 -2.32 13.55 -3.91
C VAL A 189 -2.34 14.99 -3.46
N PHE A 190 -2.00 15.89 -4.37
CA PHE A 190 -1.87 17.31 -4.09
C PHE A 190 -2.91 18.12 -4.84
N LEU A 191 -3.50 19.10 -4.15
CA LEU A 191 -4.38 20.10 -4.74
C LEU A 191 -3.62 21.43 -4.79
N PRO A 192 -3.54 22.11 -5.95
CA PRO A 192 -2.94 23.44 -6.04
C PRO A 192 -3.62 24.43 -5.11
N GLU A 193 -2.83 25.09 -4.28
CA GLU A 193 -3.28 26.03 -3.25
C GLU A 193 -2.15 27.03 -2.96
N PRO A 194 -2.04 28.11 -3.77
CA PRO A 194 -0.95 29.07 -3.64
C PRO A 194 -0.87 29.68 -2.24
N GLY A 195 0.33 29.69 -1.64
CA GLY A 195 0.53 30.19 -0.29
C GLY A 195 0.03 29.27 0.83
N HIS A 196 -0.26 27.99 0.54
CA HIS A 196 -0.65 27.00 1.54
C HIS A 196 0.42 26.85 2.62
N MET A 197 0.01 26.92 3.88
CA MET A 197 0.90 26.78 5.04
C MET A 197 0.78 25.39 5.64
N ASN A 198 1.87 24.62 5.62
CA ASN A 198 1.97 23.34 6.30
C ASN A 198 2.83 23.50 7.57
N GLY A 199 2.22 24.09 8.60
CA GLY A 199 2.93 24.58 9.78
C GLY A 199 3.66 25.89 9.48
N ALA A 200 4.97 25.95 9.74
CA ALA A 200 5.79 27.12 9.41
C ALA A 200 6.26 27.15 7.95
N LEU A 201 6.15 26.03 7.22
CA LEU A 201 6.59 25.92 5.84
C LEU A 201 5.48 26.38 4.88
N GLN A 202 5.78 27.36 4.05
CA GLN A 202 4.91 27.76 2.94
C GLN A 202 5.15 26.87 1.72
N THR A 203 4.07 26.41 1.11
CA THR A 203 4.02 25.63 -0.13
C THR A 203 2.98 26.24 -1.07
N ASN A 204 2.81 25.69 -2.27
CA ASN A 204 1.80 26.14 -3.24
C ASN A 204 0.71 25.08 -3.49
N GLU A 205 0.60 24.11 -2.59
CA GLU A 205 -0.30 22.98 -2.72
C GLU A 205 -0.51 22.28 -1.38
N ARG A 206 -1.67 21.65 -1.24
CA ARG A 206 -2.06 20.90 -0.06
C ARG A 206 -2.09 19.41 -0.34
N LEU A 207 -1.53 18.61 0.56
CA LEU A 207 -1.68 17.16 0.52
C LEU A 207 -3.09 16.76 1.01
N VAL A 208 -3.88 16.12 0.14
CA VAL A 208 -5.28 15.75 0.44
C VAL A 208 -5.52 14.24 0.56
N ALA A 209 -4.56 13.43 0.13
CA ALA A 209 -4.57 11.99 0.32
C ALA A 209 -3.14 11.45 0.22
N TYR A 210 -2.88 10.29 0.81
CA TYR A 210 -1.56 9.67 0.74
C TYR A 210 -1.63 8.14 0.75
N ILE A 211 -0.54 7.52 0.30
CA ILE A 211 -0.24 6.10 0.49
C ILE A 211 1.20 5.96 0.98
N LYS A 212 1.38 5.25 2.09
CA LYS A 212 2.68 4.76 2.55
C LYS A 212 2.91 3.37 1.99
N LEU A 213 3.96 3.21 1.22
CA LEU A 213 4.33 1.95 0.57
C LEU A 213 5.54 1.35 1.25
N THR A 214 5.60 0.03 1.36
CA THR A 214 6.83 -0.72 1.61
C THR A 214 7.02 -1.77 0.54
N ARG A 215 8.18 -1.79 -0.10
CA ARG A 215 8.58 -2.85 -1.03
C ARG A 215 9.51 -3.86 -0.34
N CYS A 216 9.32 -5.14 -0.64
CA CYS A 216 10.27 -6.21 -0.35
C CYS A 216 10.29 -7.18 -1.54
N GLY A 217 11.34 -7.12 -2.36
CA GLY A 217 11.49 -7.95 -3.56
C GLY A 217 10.37 -7.72 -4.58
N ASP A 218 9.57 -8.76 -4.83
CA ASP A 218 8.50 -8.82 -5.81
C ASP A 218 7.20 -8.14 -5.35
N VAL A 219 7.09 -7.73 -4.08
CA VAL A 219 5.84 -7.24 -3.50
C VAL A 219 5.95 -5.82 -2.93
N VAL A 220 4.95 -5.00 -3.24
CA VAL A 220 4.71 -3.68 -2.64
C VAL A 220 3.49 -3.76 -1.74
N HIS A 221 3.64 -3.47 -0.46
CA HIS A 221 2.58 -3.45 0.54
C HIS A 221 2.12 -2.03 0.85
N TYR A 222 0.80 -1.82 0.83
CA TYR A 222 0.17 -0.57 1.27
C TYR A 222 0.12 -0.58 2.80
N LEU A 223 1.12 0.04 3.44
CA LEU A 223 1.17 0.14 4.90
C LEU A 223 0.07 1.03 5.46
N ASP A 224 -0.22 2.12 4.75
CA ASP A 224 -1.22 3.10 5.15
C ASP A 224 -1.75 3.80 3.90
N ILE A 225 -3.05 4.07 3.86
CA ILE A 225 -3.73 4.65 2.70
C ILE A 225 -4.95 5.42 3.19
N MET A 226 -4.92 6.74 3.03
CA MET A 226 -5.98 7.61 3.53
C MET A 226 -6.22 8.79 2.60
N GLY A 227 -7.46 9.26 2.60
CA GLY A 227 -7.86 10.51 1.96
C GLY A 227 -8.63 11.38 2.94
N HIS A 228 -8.46 12.68 2.78
CA HIS A 228 -9.19 13.69 3.51
C HIS A 228 -10.68 13.59 3.17
N LYS A 229 -11.54 13.66 4.19
CA LYS A 229 -13.00 13.48 4.08
C LYS A 229 -13.58 14.23 2.89
N ASP A 230 -13.25 15.51 2.76
CA ASP A 230 -13.84 16.43 1.79
C ASP A 230 -13.34 16.21 0.35
N HIS A 231 -12.30 15.39 0.16
CA HIS A 231 -11.73 15.10 -1.15
C HIS A 231 -12.04 13.67 -1.61
N LEU A 232 -12.62 12.81 -0.76
CA LEU A 232 -12.91 11.41 -1.10
C LEU A 232 -13.87 11.27 -2.29
N GLU A 233 -14.87 12.13 -2.40
CA GLU A 233 -15.83 12.10 -3.50
C GLU A 233 -15.24 12.51 -4.86
N ASN A 234 -14.07 13.15 -4.84
CA ASN A 234 -13.35 13.57 -6.04
C ASN A 234 -12.50 12.46 -6.64
N GLY A 235 -12.40 11.30 -5.99
CA GLY A 235 -11.70 10.14 -6.53
C GLY A 235 -10.22 10.06 -6.18
N VAL A 236 -9.73 10.88 -5.25
CA VAL A 236 -8.31 10.98 -4.87
C VAL A 236 -7.68 9.62 -4.52
N MET A 237 -8.43 8.72 -3.86
CA MET A 237 -7.95 7.38 -3.50
C MET A 237 -7.69 6.49 -4.72
N MET A 238 -8.58 6.55 -5.72
CA MET A 238 -8.40 5.77 -6.96
C MET A 238 -7.35 6.40 -7.86
N LEU A 239 -7.23 7.73 -7.84
CA LEU A 239 -6.20 8.45 -8.58
C LEU A 239 -4.80 8.05 -8.12
N VAL A 240 -4.49 8.11 -6.82
CA VAL A 240 -3.16 7.72 -6.32
C VAL A 240 -2.85 6.25 -6.55
N HIS A 241 -3.85 5.37 -6.37
CA HIS A 241 -3.69 3.94 -6.63
C HIS A 241 -3.34 3.68 -8.11
N ALA A 242 -4.08 4.28 -9.04
CA ALA A 242 -3.83 4.11 -10.48
C ALA A 242 -2.45 4.64 -10.89
N HIS A 243 -2.01 5.75 -10.30
CA HIS A 243 -0.69 6.31 -10.58
C HIS A 243 0.44 5.42 -10.05
N ILE A 244 0.29 4.82 -8.86
CA ILE A 244 1.26 3.84 -8.33
C ILE A 244 1.32 2.58 -9.22
N VAL A 245 0.18 2.09 -9.68
CA VAL A 245 0.14 0.93 -10.61
C VAL A 245 0.90 1.28 -11.89
N ALA A 246 0.61 2.43 -12.50
CA ALA A 246 1.30 2.89 -13.70
C ALA A 246 2.82 3.05 -13.48
N TRP A 247 3.25 3.64 -12.37
CA TRP A 247 4.67 3.78 -12.02
C TRP A 247 5.38 2.42 -11.89
N LEU A 248 4.75 1.45 -11.21
CA LEU A 248 5.32 0.11 -11.06
C LEU A 248 5.37 -0.66 -12.38
N GLN A 249 4.40 -0.48 -13.28
CA GLN A 249 4.37 -1.10 -14.60
C GLN A 249 5.40 -0.49 -15.56
N GLN A 250 5.52 0.84 -15.55
CA GLN A 250 6.47 1.57 -16.40
C GLN A 250 7.91 1.23 -16.02
N ALA A 251 8.17 0.95 -14.74
CA ALA A 251 9.45 0.51 -14.24
C ALA A 251 10.63 1.42 -14.68
N ALA A 252 10.35 2.71 -14.87
CA ALA A 252 11.32 3.70 -15.36
C ALA A 252 12.38 4.07 -14.31
N GLU A 253 12.21 3.60 -13.07
CA GLU A 253 13.14 3.81 -11.97
C GLU A 253 13.55 2.45 -11.37
N PRO A 254 14.80 2.30 -10.91
CA PRO A 254 15.28 1.06 -10.28
C PRO A 254 14.38 0.56 -9.14
N SER A 255 13.78 1.50 -8.41
CA SER A 255 12.91 1.23 -7.26
C SER A 255 11.56 0.58 -7.64
N ALA A 256 11.16 0.64 -8.91
CA ALA A 256 9.91 0.08 -9.43
C ALA A 256 10.10 -1.24 -10.20
N VAL A 257 11.29 -1.49 -10.75
CA VAL A 257 11.61 -2.65 -11.60
C VAL A 257 11.32 -3.98 -10.92
N GLY A 258 10.62 -4.88 -11.61
CA GLY A 258 10.44 -6.28 -11.19
C GLY A 258 9.43 -6.50 -10.05
N VAL A 259 8.61 -5.50 -9.71
CA VAL A 259 7.47 -5.73 -8.80
C VAL A 259 6.41 -6.57 -9.53
N LYS A 260 5.97 -7.65 -8.87
CA LYS A 260 4.96 -8.57 -9.42
C LYS A 260 3.58 -8.39 -8.79
N ALA A 261 3.51 -7.89 -7.55
CA ALA A 261 2.24 -7.75 -6.86
C ALA A 261 2.17 -6.53 -5.95
N ILE A 262 0.98 -5.94 -5.88
CA ILE A 262 0.62 -4.97 -4.85
C ILE A 262 -0.26 -5.66 -3.82
N TRP A 263 0.14 -5.61 -2.55
CA TRP A 263 -0.61 -6.11 -1.42
C TRP A 263 -1.31 -4.97 -0.68
N TYR A 264 -2.64 -5.06 -0.54
CA TYR A 264 -3.42 -4.06 0.20
C TYR A 264 -3.58 -4.40 1.69
N GLY A 265 -3.97 -5.64 2.00
CA GLY A 265 -4.40 -6.05 3.34
C GLY A 265 -5.25 -7.31 3.30
N ALA A 266 -6.13 -7.51 4.28
CA ALA A 266 -6.93 -8.73 4.42
C ALA A 266 -8.29 -8.64 3.75
N LEU A 267 -8.80 -9.73 3.19
CA LEU A 267 -10.16 -9.84 2.67
C LEU A 267 -11.20 -9.59 3.76
N GLU A 268 -10.95 -10.14 4.95
CA GLU A 268 -11.88 -10.19 6.08
C GLU A 268 -12.05 -8.83 6.79
N HIS A 269 -11.15 -7.88 6.51
CA HIS A 269 -11.12 -6.58 7.16
C HIS A 269 -11.94 -5.53 6.41
N GLY A 270 -12.69 -4.76 7.20
CA GLY A 270 -13.46 -3.60 6.76
C GLY A 270 -14.95 -3.85 6.57
N VAL A 271 -15.68 -2.74 6.48
CA VAL A 271 -17.11 -2.68 6.15
C VAL A 271 -17.35 -2.84 4.64
N PRO A 272 -18.59 -3.06 4.18
CA PRO A 272 -18.91 -3.28 2.75
C PRO A 272 -18.34 -2.23 1.79
N GLY A 273 -18.23 -0.96 2.23
CA GLY A 273 -17.61 0.10 1.44
C GLY A 273 -16.14 -0.16 1.11
N LEU A 274 -15.35 -0.68 2.08
CA LEU A 274 -13.95 -1.02 1.83
C LEU A 274 -13.81 -2.24 0.94
N ILE A 275 -14.68 -3.24 1.11
CA ILE A 275 -14.72 -4.42 0.24
C ILE A 275 -15.01 -4.01 -1.21
N THR A 276 -15.99 -3.11 -1.39
CA THR A 276 -16.31 -2.54 -2.70
C THR A 276 -15.12 -1.79 -3.30
N TRP A 277 -14.41 -1.02 -2.48
CA TRP A 277 -13.21 -0.32 -2.94
C TRP A 277 -12.11 -1.30 -3.38
N LYS A 278 -11.83 -2.36 -2.61
CA LYS A 278 -10.84 -3.40 -2.97
C LYS A 278 -11.16 -4.04 -4.32
N LYS A 279 -12.42 -4.45 -4.53
CA LYS A 279 -12.91 -4.98 -5.82
C LYS A 279 -12.66 -3.98 -6.95
N ARG A 280 -13.08 -2.73 -6.75
CA ARG A 280 -12.95 -1.67 -7.78
C ARG A 280 -11.52 -1.27 -8.08
N ALA A 281 -10.60 -1.47 -7.15
CA ALA A 281 -9.17 -1.28 -7.32
C ALA A 281 -8.46 -2.52 -7.93
N GLY A 282 -9.19 -3.57 -8.28
CA GLY A 282 -8.64 -4.76 -8.94
C GLY A 282 -7.95 -5.74 -7.99
N PHE A 283 -8.02 -5.53 -6.67
CA PHE A 283 -7.50 -6.50 -5.71
C PHE A 283 -8.37 -7.76 -5.68
N VAL A 284 -7.72 -8.91 -5.65
CA VAL A 284 -8.34 -10.23 -5.54
C VAL A 284 -7.76 -10.99 -4.35
N PRO A 285 -8.54 -11.89 -3.71
CA PRO A 285 -8.01 -12.77 -2.70
C PRO A 285 -7.03 -13.76 -3.32
N VAL A 286 -5.89 -13.97 -2.67
CA VAL A 286 -4.87 -14.93 -3.10
C VAL A 286 -4.32 -15.74 -1.92
N ARG A 287 -3.59 -16.81 -2.24
CA ARG A 287 -2.62 -17.44 -1.34
C ARG A 287 -1.23 -17.05 -1.81
N VAL A 288 -0.26 -16.97 -0.90
CA VAL A 288 1.10 -16.56 -1.26
C VAL A 288 2.11 -17.60 -0.79
N ARG A 289 3.08 -17.91 -1.66
CA ARG A 289 4.33 -18.58 -1.32
C ARG A 289 5.45 -17.56 -1.41
N LEU A 290 6.16 -17.38 -0.31
CA LEU A 290 7.26 -16.43 -0.15
C LEU A 290 8.59 -17.19 -0.19
N HIS A 291 9.42 -16.79 -1.13
CA HIS A 291 10.81 -17.23 -1.27
C HIS A 291 11.74 -16.19 -0.68
N LEU A 292 12.73 -16.62 0.11
CA LEU A 292 13.66 -15.71 0.81
C LEU A 292 14.82 -15.28 -0.09
N SER A 293 15.31 -16.19 -0.93
CA SER A 293 16.37 -15.97 -1.91
C SER A 293 15.89 -16.45 -3.27
N ALA A 294 16.42 -15.88 -4.35
CA ALA A 294 16.16 -16.36 -5.70
C ALA A 294 17.41 -17.06 -6.24
N ASP A 295 17.54 -18.37 -6.04
CA ASP A 295 18.69 -19.12 -6.57
C ASP A 295 18.80 -19.02 -8.11
N ALA A 296 17.73 -18.60 -8.81
CA ALA A 296 17.72 -18.29 -10.24
C ALA A 296 17.25 -16.85 -10.61
N GLY A 297 16.56 -16.13 -9.72
CA GLY A 297 15.94 -14.82 -10.04
C GLY A 297 16.78 -13.58 -9.69
N ILE A 298 17.89 -13.76 -8.96
CA ILE A 298 18.78 -12.66 -8.57
C ILE A 298 19.47 -12.06 -9.80
N SER A 299 19.87 -12.90 -10.75
CA SER A 299 20.54 -12.45 -11.98
C SER A 299 19.61 -11.60 -12.84
N GLU A 300 18.35 -12.01 -13.00
CA GLU A 300 17.37 -11.29 -13.79
C GLU A 300 17.00 -9.95 -13.16
N GLN A 301 16.70 -9.92 -11.86
CA GLN A 301 16.33 -8.67 -11.19
C GLN A 301 17.49 -7.67 -11.12
N LYS A 302 18.71 -8.17 -10.91
CA LYS A 302 19.93 -7.35 -10.95
C LYS A 302 20.17 -6.78 -12.35
N ARG A 303 20.07 -7.63 -13.38
CA ARG A 303 20.20 -7.22 -14.79
C ARG A 303 19.19 -6.13 -15.15
N LEU A 304 17.91 -6.31 -14.80
CA LEU A 304 16.88 -5.31 -15.10
C LEU A 304 17.13 -3.97 -14.39
N VAL A 305 17.65 -4.01 -13.17
CA VAL A 305 18.03 -2.78 -12.44
C VAL A 305 19.22 -2.09 -13.11
N GLU A 306 20.24 -2.85 -13.51
CA GLU A 306 21.42 -2.33 -14.21
C GLU A 306 21.04 -1.73 -15.58
N GLU A 307 20.17 -2.38 -16.35
CA GLU A 307 19.65 -1.88 -17.63
C GLU A 307 18.94 -0.54 -17.47
N VAL A 308 18.11 -0.37 -16.44
CA VAL A 308 17.44 0.93 -16.19
C VAL A 308 18.45 2.01 -15.82
N LEU A 309 19.41 1.70 -14.94
CA LEU A 309 20.45 2.64 -14.54
C LEU A 309 21.33 3.13 -15.70
N GLU A 310 21.55 2.31 -16.73
CA GLU A 310 22.31 2.69 -17.92
C GLU A 310 21.53 3.63 -18.86
N THR A 311 20.20 3.66 -18.76
CA THR A 311 19.32 4.47 -19.61
C THR A 311 18.88 5.81 -19.02
N THR A 312 19.15 6.04 -17.72
CA THR A 312 18.78 7.26 -16.97
C THR A 312 19.98 8.15 -16.71
#